data_AF-A0A962XBF7-F1
#
_entry.id   AF-A0A962XBF7-F1
#
_cell.length_a   1.000
_cell.length_b   1.000
_cell.length_c   1.000
_cell.angle_alpha   90.00
_cell.angle_beta   90.00
_cell.angle_gamma   90.00
#
_symmetry.space_group_name_H-M   'P 1'
#
loop_
_entity.id
_entity.type
_entity.pdbx_description
1 polymer ?
#
loop_
_entity_poly.entity_id
_entity_poly.type
_entity_poly.pdbx_seq_one_letter_code
_entity_poly.pdbx_strand_id
1 'polypeptide(L)'
;LGFHLLGVTVYTLMFGWSLGVIGASLIMLAVTVTNGDWAAFAANALLLGALPVSISYGVYVLVDRYLPRHLFIYIFLCAFFNAMLAAGVTVWALVALLVVTETYTFARISSEYLPFLPLYLFPEGLINGMVITVLVGLRPDWLKTYDDERYLKS
;
A
#
# COMPACT_ATOMS: atom_id res chain seq x y z
N LEU A 1 -8.79 -11.01 -12.96
CA LEU A 1 -8.23 -10.35 -11.76
C LEU A 1 -7.72 -11.43 -10.81
N GLY A 2 -6.40 -11.62 -10.72
CA GLY A 2 -5.81 -12.42 -9.65
C GLY A 2 -5.66 -11.54 -8.41
N PHE A 3 -6.16 -11.99 -7.26
CA PHE A 3 -5.96 -11.30 -6.00
C PHE A 3 -4.56 -11.65 -5.47
N HIS A 4 -3.63 -10.71 -5.53
CA HIS A 4 -2.29 -10.85 -4.97
C HIS A 4 -2.15 -9.91 -3.77
N LEU A 5 -1.50 -10.38 -2.71
CA LEU A 5 -1.10 -9.53 -1.60
C LEU A 5 -0.07 -8.53 -2.11
N LEU A 6 -0.34 -7.24 -1.94
CA LEU A 6 0.49 -6.17 -2.50
C LEU A 6 1.75 -5.96 -1.66
N GLY A 7 1.67 -6.00 -0.33
CA GLY A 7 2.83 -5.83 0.57
C GLY A 7 3.60 -4.51 0.41
N VAL A 8 3.07 -3.57 -0.39
CA VAL A 8 3.69 -2.29 -0.74
C VAL A 8 3.87 -1.42 0.50
N THR A 9 2.94 -1.53 1.46
CA THR A 9 2.96 -0.77 2.72
C THR A 9 4.18 -1.12 3.55
N VAL A 10 4.46 -2.41 3.76
CA VAL A 10 5.68 -2.87 4.46
C VAL A 10 6.92 -2.38 3.72
N TYR A 11 6.97 -2.52 2.40
CA TYR A 11 8.12 -2.06 1.60
C TYR A 11 8.37 -0.55 1.74
N THR A 12 7.31 0.26 1.73
CA THR A 12 7.43 1.72 1.93
C THR A 12 7.90 2.10 3.32
N LEU A 13 7.51 1.36 4.37
CA LEU A 13 7.99 1.62 5.73
C LEU A 13 9.44 1.17 5.92
N MET A 14 9.85 0.08 5.26
CA MET A 14 11.24 -0.38 5.32
C MET A 14 12.20 0.59 4.63
N PHE A 15 11.87 1.02 3.41
CA PHE A 15 12.82 1.74 2.55
C PHE A 15 12.53 3.24 2.39
N GLY A 16 11.34 3.70 2.81
CA GLY A 16 10.87 5.08 2.64
C GLY A 16 10.30 5.36 1.25
N TRP A 17 9.84 6.60 1.02
CA TRP A 17 9.15 7.01 -0.21
C TRP A 17 9.97 6.85 -1.48
N SER A 18 11.22 7.33 -1.49
CA SER A 18 12.04 7.34 -2.71
C SER A 18 12.34 5.93 -3.24
N LEU A 19 12.69 5.00 -2.36
CA LEU A 19 12.94 3.61 -2.71
C LEU A 19 11.63 2.85 -2.97
N GLY A 20 10.55 3.20 -2.27
CA GLY A 20 9.21 2.70 -2.55
C GLY A 20 8.78 2.96 -3.99
N VAL A 21 8.95 4.20 -4.47
CA VAL A 21 8.59 4.59 -5.84
C VAL A 21 9.49 3.89 -6.87
N ILE A 22 10.79 3.78 -6.60
CA ILE A 22 11.73 3.08 -7.48
C ILE A 22 11.40 1.58 -7.57
N GLY A 23 11.17 0.92 -6.43
CA GLY A 23 10.81 -0.49 -6.37
C GLY A 23 9.49 -0.78 -7.07
N ALA A 24 8.48 0.05 -6.82
CA ALA A 24 7.19 -0.07 -7.49
C ALA A 24 7.30 0.15 -9.02
N SER A 25 8.11 1.11 -9.45
CA SER A 25 8.37 1.36 -10.88
C SER A 25 9.09 0.18 -11.54
N LEU A 26 10.04 -0.45 -10.85
CA LEU A 26 10.76 -1.65 -11.31
C LEU A 26 9.82 -2.86 -11.45
N ILE A 27 8.96 -3.10 -10.45
CA ILE A 27 7.97 -4.18 -10.51
C ILE A 27 7.04 -3.98 -11.71
N MET A 28 6.59 -2.74 -11.95
CA MET A 28 5.70 -2.43 -13.08
C MET A 28 6.41 -2.61 -14.41
N LEU A 29 7.70 -2.28 -14.49
CA LEU A 29 8.51 -2.53 -15.68
C LEU A 29 8.63 -4.03 -15.97
N ALA A 30 8.87 -4.85 -14.93
CA ALA A 30 8.89 -6.31 -15.07
C ALA A 30 7.54 -6.89 -15.53
N VAL A 31 6.43 -6.37 -14.98
CA VAL A 31 5.06 -6.78 -15.37
C VAL A 31 4.76 -6.38 -16.82
N THR A 32 5.15 -5.18 -17.25
CA THR A 32 4.97 -4.74 -18.64
C THR A 32 5.80 -5.53 -19.63
N VAL A 33 7.05 -5.86 -19.29
CA VAL A 33 7.88 -6.73 -20.13
C VAL A 33 7.25 -8.12 -20.29
N THR A 34 6.59 -8.62 -19.25
CA THR A 34 5.92 -9.94 -19.29
C THR A 34 4.60 -9.92 -20.08
N ASN A 35 3.84 -8.83 -19.99
CA ASN A 35 2.53 -8.71 -20.66
C ASN A 35 2.59 -8.10 -22.07
N GLY A 36 3.70 -7.44 -22.45
CA GLY A 36 3.90 -6.86 -23.79
C GLY A 36 3.13 -5.56 -24.08
N ASP A 37 2.35 -5.05 -23.13
CA ASP A 37 1.55 -3.82 -23.30
C ASP A 37 2.28 -2.58 -22.77
N TRP A 38 3.10 -2.00 -23.66
CA TRP A 38 3.87 -0.79 -23.38
C TRP A 38 3.00 0.48 -23.30
N ALA A 39 1.80 0.48 -23.88
CA ALA A 39 0.90 1.62 -23.83
C ALA A 39 0.27 1.76 -22.42
N ALA A 40 -0.03 0.63 -21.77
CA ALA A 40 -0.54 0.61 -20.41
C ALA A 40 0.54 0.78 -19.33
N PHE A 41 1.84 0.76 -19.68
CA PHE A 41 2.94 0.86 -18.72
C PHE A 41 2.84 2.10 -17.84
N ALA A 42 2.70 3.30 -18.44
CA ALA A 42 2.67 4.55 -17.69
C ALA A 42 1.46 4.62 -16.74
N ALA A 43 0.29 4.15 -17.21
CA ALA A 43 -0.92 4.12 -16.40
C ALA A 43 -0.80 3.15 -15.22
N ASN A 44 -0.30 1.92 -15.47
CA ASN A 44 -0.12 0.91 -14.43
C ASN A 44 0.97 1.29 -13.43
N ALA A 45 2.09 1.85 -13.90
CA ALA A 45 3.18 2.32 -13.03
C ALA A 45 2.70 3.41 -12.06
N LEU A 46 1.85 4.32 -12.54
CA LEU A 46 1.27 5.37 -11.71
C LEU A 46 0.21 4.83 -10.75
N LEU A 47 -0.75 4.05 -11.26
CA LEU A 47 -1.92 3.61 -10.48
C LEU A 47 -1.60 2.51 -9.47
N LEU A 48 -0.84 1.50 -9.88
CA LEU A 48 -0.56 0.32 -9.06
C LEU A 48 0.76 0.43 -8.31
N GLY A 49 1.60 1.40 -8.66
CA GLY A 49 2.91 1.61 -8.06
C GLY A 49 3.01 2.92 -7.29
N ALA A 50 3.08 4.05 -8.01
CA ALA A 50 3.35 5.35 -7.40
C ALA A 50 2.24 5.81 -6.44
N LEU A 51 0.98 5.56 -6.80
CA LEU A 51 -0.19 5.97 -6.02
C LEU A 51 -0.28 5.28 -4.64
N PRO A 52 -0.27 3.94 -4.52
CA PRO A 52 -0.28 3.28 -3.20
C PRO A 52 0.94 3.64 -2.36
N VAL A 53 2.13 3.78 -2.98
CA VAL A 53 3.35 4.18 -2.27
C VAL A 53 3.22 5.58 -1.68
N SER A 54 2.71 6.52 -2.47
CA SER A 54 2.56 7.92 -2.06
C SER A 54 1.52 8.08 -0.96
N ILE A 55 0.41 7.34 -1.06
CA ILE A 55 -0.62 7.29 -0.02
C ILE A 55 -0.05 6.69 1.26
N SER A 56 0.64 5.55 1.14
CA SER A 56 1.24 4.86 2.28
C SER A 56 2.21 5.76 3.05
N TYR A 57 3.07 6.47 2.33
CA TYR A 57 4.00 7.42 2.92
C TYR A 57 3.30 8.65 3.49
N GLY A 58 2.28 9.18 2.80
CA GLY A 58 1.49 10.31 3.27
C GLY A 58 0.79 10.04 4.59
N VAL A 59 0.17 8.86 4.74
CA VAL A 59 -0.44 8.42 6.00
C VAL A 59 0.61 8.30 7.10
N TYR A 60 1.77 7.70 6.81
CA TYR A 60 2.87 7.63 7.78
C TYR A 60 3.31 9.03 8.27
N VAL A 61 3.56 9.97 7.34
CA VAL A 61 3.97 11.35 7.68
C VAL A 61 2.89 12.05 8.51
N LEU A 62 1.62 11.82 8.19
CA LEU A 62 0.51 12.40 8.94
C LEU A 62 0.46 11.85 10.38
N VAL A 63 0.65 10.55 10.54
CA VAL A 63 0.66 9.90 11.86
C VAL A 63 1.87 10.35 12.68
N ASP A 64 3.08 10.38 12.11
CA ASP A 64 4.28 10.86 12.84
C ASP A 64 4.19 12.35 13.21
N ARG A 65 3.49 13.16 12.40
CA ARG A 65 3.36 14.60 12.66
C ARG A 65 2.29 14.94 13.69
N TYR A 66 1.17 14.21 13.71
CA TYR A 66 0.00 14.58 14.53
C TYR A 66 -0.23 13.67 15.75
N LEU A 67 0.27 12.43 15.76
CA LEU A 67 0.02 11.49 16.85
C LEU A 67 1.25 11.29 17.75
N PRO A 68 1.02 10.96 19.04
CA PRO A 68 2.10 10.60 19.94
C PRO A 68 2.80 9.32 19.48
N ARG A 69 4.12 9.27 19.66
CA ARG A 69 5.00 8.23 19.14
C ARG A 69 4.96 6.96 20.01
N HIS A 70 3.86 6.23 19.92
CA HIS A 70 3.72 4.92 20.57
C HIS A 70 3.78 3.77 19.57
N LEU A 71 4.38 2.65 19.98
CA LEU A 71 4.50 1.44 19.18
C LEU A 71 3.14 0.90 18.70
N PHE A 72 2.11 0.95 19.57
CA PHE A 72 0.75 0.55 19.20
C PHE A 72 0.19 1.42 18.06
N ILE A 73 0.41 2.74 18.13
CA ILE A 73 -0.04 3.69 17.09
C ILE A 73 0.68 3.39 15.78
N TYR A 74 1.98 3.11 15.82
CA TYR A 74 2.74 2.78 14.61
C TYR A 74 2.24 1.48 13.95
N ILE A 75 2.06 0.41 14.71
CA ILE A 75 1.57 -0.87 14.15
C ILE A 75 0.13 -0.72 13.64
N PHE A 76 -0.75 -0.07 14.40
CA PHE A 76 -2.17 -0.04 14.05
C PHE A 76 -2.48 0.99 12.96
N LEU A 77 -1.93 2.21 13.05
CA LEU A 77 -2.19 3.27 12.08
C LEU A 77 -1.23 3.24 10.90
N CYS A 78 0.08 3.10 11.11
CA CYS A 78 1.06 3.16 10.02
C CYS A 78 1.19 1.84 9.24
N ALA A 79 0.91 0.69 9.84
CA ALA A 79 0.97 -0.60 9.16
C ALA A 79 -0.42 -1.14 8.77
N PHE A 80 -1.27 -1.44 9.75
CA PHE A 80 -2.57 -2.07 9.49
C PHE A 80 -3.54 -1.16 8.71
N PHE A 81 -3.90 -0.02 9.30
CA PHE A 81 -4.87 0.90 8.69
C PHE A 81 -4.33 1.51 7.40
N ASN A 82 -3.06 1.89 7.38
CA ASN A 82 -2.39 2.41 6.20
C ASN A 82 -2.45 1.45 5.02
N ALA A 83 -2.20 0.14 5.25
CA ALA A 83 -2.28 -0.85 4.19
C ALA A 83 -3.70 -1.00 3.63
N MET A 84 -4.72 -1.01 4.49
CA MET A 84 -6.12 -1.02 4.07
C MET A 84 -6.46 0.23 3.24
N LEU A 85 -5.98 1.40 3.66
CA LEU A 85 -6.25 2.66 2.97
C LEU A 85 -5.55 2.72 1.62
N ALA A 86 -4.25 2.41 1.56
CA ALA A 86 -3.48 2.41 0.32
C ALA A 86 -4.04 1.42 -0.72
N ALA A 87 -4.36 0.18 -0.29
CA ALA A 87 -4.98 -0.80 -1.17
C ALA A 87 -6.40 -0.37 -1.57
N GLY A 88 -7.19 0.18 -0.65
CA GLY A 88 -8.55 0.66 -0.93
C GLY A 88 -8.57 1.78 -1.97
N VAL A 89 -7.70 2.78 -1.83
CA VAL A 89 -7.61 3.88 -2.80
C VAL A 89 -7.10 3.40 -4.16
N THR A 90 -6.17 2.43 -4.17
CA THR A 90 -5.69 1.83 -5.42
C THR A 90 -6.82 1.10 -6.15
N VAL A 91 -7.66 0.33 -5.44
CA VAL A 91 -8.84 -0.32 -6.00
C VAL A 91 -9.83 0.71 -6.52
N TRP A 92 -10.13 1.77 -5.75
CA TRP A 92 -11.03 2.84 -6.19
C TRP A 92 -10.52 3.56 -7.44
N ALA A 93 -9.22 3.85 -7.53
CA ALA A 93 -8.62 4.49 -8.69
C ALA A 93 -8.69 3.58 -9.92
N LEU A 94 -8.51 2.27 -9.74
CA LEU A 94 -8.67 1.28 -10.80
C LEU A 94 -10.13 1.18 -11.27
N VAL A 95 -11.10 1.18 -10.35
CA VAL A 95 -12.54 1.23 -10.68
C VAL A 95 -12.87 2.49 -11.48
N ALA A 96 -12.37 3.66 -11.05
CA ALA A 96 -12.59 4.92 -11.77
C ALA A 96 -12.04 4.86 -13.21
N LEU A 97 -10.83 4.32 -13.40
CA LEU A 97 -10.25 4.13 -14.73
C LEU A 97 -11.11 3.20 -15.60
N LEU A 98 -11.57 2.07 -15.06
CA LEU A 98 -12.39 1.11 -15.80
C LEU A 98 -13.75 1.68 -16.22
N VAL A 99 -14.34 2.54 -15.39
CA VAL A 99 -15.59 3.24 -15.69
C VAL A 99 -15.38 4.31 -16.76
N VAL A 100 -14.30 5.10 -16.66
CA VAL A 100 -13.98 6.17 -17.63
C VAL A 100 -13.62 5.60 -19.01
N THR A 101 -12.97 4.44 -19.05
CA THR A 101 -12.63 3.75 -20.31
C THR A 101 -13.81 2.97 -20.92
N GLU A 102 -14.99 3.02 -20.29
CA GLU A 102 -16.19 2.25 -20.66
C GLU A 102 -15.96 0.73 -20.75
N THR A 103 -14.83 0.24 -20.24
CA THR A 103 -14.45 -1.18 -20.28
C THR A 103 -15.38 -2.01 -19.38
N TYR A 104 -15.80 -1.44 -18.24
CA TYR A 104 -16.75 -2.05 -17.32
C TYR A 104 -17.73 -1.02 -16.75
N THR A 105 -19.02 -1.37 -16.72
CA THR A 105 -20.05 -0.51 -16.11
C THR A 105 -19.94 -0.52 -14.59
N PHE A 106 -20.06 0.66 -13.96
CA PHE A 106 -20.04 0.81 -12.49
C PHE A 106 -21.02 -0.12 -11.77
N ALA A 107 -22.20 -0.36 -12.37
CA ALA A 107 -23.20 -1.27 -11.83
C ALA A 107 -22.64 -2.69 -11.61
N ARG A 108 -21.86 -3.23 -12.57
CA ARG A 108 -21.26 -4.56 -12.48
C ARG A 108 -20.16 -4.63 -11.41
N ILE A 109 -19.35 -3.57 -11.31
CA ILE A 109 -18.29 -3.50 -10.30
C ILE A 109 -18.89 -3.40 -8.89
N SER A 110 -19.96 -2.62 -8.73
CA SER A 110 -20.63 -2.44 -7.44
C SER A 110 -21.29 -3.72 -6.91
N SER A 111 -21.80 -4.58 -7.79
CA SER A 111 -22.48 -5.82 -7.40
C SER A 111 -21.52 -7.00 -7.28
N GLU A 112 -20.51 -7.10 -8.15
CA GLU A 112 -19.63 -8.27 -8.23
C GLU A 112 -18.32 -8.11 -7.43
N TYR A 113 -17.85 -6.88 -7.17
CA TYR A 113 -16.51 -6.65 -6.60
C TYR A 113 -16.51 -5.88 -5.27
N LEU A 114 -17.36 -4.85 -5.13
CA LEU A 114 -17.44 -4.05 -3.90
C LEU A 114 -17.73 -4.86 -2.62
N PRO A 115 -18.60 -5.89 -2.63
CA PRO A 115 -18.88 -6.69 -1.43
C PRO A 115 -17.66 -7.49 -0.94
N PHE A 116 -16.75 -7.87 -1.84
CA PHE A 116 -15.53 -8.63 -1.50
C PHE A 116 -14.36 -7.73 -1.11
N LEU A 117 -14.50 -6.42 -1.28
CA LEU A 117 -13.46 -5.43 -1.04
C LEU A 117 -13.00 -5.43 0.43
N PRO A 118 -13.89 -5.43 1.45
CA PRO A 118 -13.48 -5.56 2.85
C PRO A 118 -12.77 -6.89 3.14
N LEU A 119 -13.23 -7.98 2.50
CA LEU A 119 -12.64 -9.31 2.66
C LEU A 119 -11.20 -9.39 2.11
N TYR A 120 -10.86 -8.52 1.15
CA TYR A 120 -9.50 -8.42 0.61
C TYR A 120 -8.62 -7.42 1.39
N LEU A 121 -9.15 -6.23 1.71
CA LEU A 121 -8.39 -5.21 2.43
C LEU A 121 -8.03 -5.65 3.85
N PHE A 122 -8.92 -6.35 4.53
CA PHE A 122 -8.71 -6.71 5.93
C PHE A 122 -7.52 -7.68 6.12
N PRO A 123 -7.39 -8.78 5.36
CA PRO A 123 -6.19 -9.62 5.39
C PRO A 123 -4.91 -8.88 4.98
N GLU A 124 -4.99 -7.99 3.98
CA GLU A 124 -3.86 -7.15 3.55
C GLU A 124 -3.36 -6.28 4.71
N GLY A 125 -4.28 -5.61 5.41
CA GLY A 125 -3.98 -4.84 6.62
C GLY A 125 -3.37 -5.70 7.72
N LEU A 126 -4.00 -6.84 8.01
CA LEU A 126 -3.60 -7.75 9.08
C LEU A 126 -2.18 -8.28 8.87
N ILE A 127 -1.86 -8.75 7.67
CA ILE A 127 -0.53 -9.27 7.33
C ILE A 127 0.51 -8.16 7.41
N ASN A 128 0.23 -6.98 6.87
CA ASN A 128 1.17 -5.84 6.98
C ASN A 128 1.41 -5.47 8.46
N GLY A 129 0.37 -5.45 9.29
CA GLY A 129 0.49 -5.21 10.73
C GLY A 129 1.32 -6.28 11.46
N MET A 130 1.07 -7.57 11.17
CA MET A 130 1.85 -8.68 11.74
C MET A 130 3.32 -8.60 11.34
N VAL A 131 3.61 -8.38 10.06
CA VAL A 131 4.99 -8.28 9.54
C VAL A 131 5.73 -7.12 10.19
N ILE A 132 5.09 -5.94 10.29
CA ILE A 132 5.70 -4.79 10.97
C ILE A 132 5.91 -5.08 12.46
N THR A 133 4.97 -5.73 13.14
CA THR A 133 5.14 -6.13 14.54
C THR A 133 6.36 -7.02 14.74
N VAL A 134 6.53 -8.03 13.87
CA VAL A 134 7.69 -8.92 13.89
C VAL A 134 8.99 -8.16 13.59
N LEU A 135 8.98 -7.26 12.61
CA LEU A 135 10.15 -6.45 12.25
C LEU A 135 10.57 -5.53 13.39
N VAL A 136 9.62 -4.85 14.04
CA VAL A 136 9.91 -4.01 15.21
C VAL A 136 10.50 -4.85 16.35
N GLY A 137 9.97 -6.05 16.60
CA GLY A 137 10.45 -6.91 17.68
C GLY A 137 11.80 -7.59 17.42
N LEU A 138 12.13 -7.92 16.15
CA LEU A 138 13.33 -8.68 15.81
C LEU A 138 14.46 -7.82 15.21
N ARG A 139 14.13 -6.84 14.37
CA ARG A 139 15.07 -6.03 13.57
C ARG A 139 14.51 -4.62 13.34
N PRO A 140 14.37 -3.81 14.39
CA PRO A 140 13.82 -2.46 14.29
C PRO A 140 14.62 -1.57 13.33
N ASP A 141 15.94 -1.77 13.24
CA ASP A 141 16.84 -1.04 12.31
C ASP A 141 16.47 -1.17 10.82
N TRP A 142 15.69 -2.19 10.45
CA TRP A 142 15.25 -2.40 9.07
C TRP A 142 14.09 -1.49 8.66
N LEU A 143 13.47 -0.82 9.63
CA LEU A 143 12.39 0.12 9.40
C LEU A 143 12.96 1.54 9.41
N LYS A 144 13.28 2.07 8.24
CA LYS A 144 13.80 3.44 8.11
C LYS A 144 12.88 4.50 8.74
N THR A 145 11.58 4.23 8.79
CA THR A 145 10.57 5.12 9.39
C THR A 145 10.32 4.90 10.88
N TYR A 146 10.99 3.95 11.52
CA TYR A 146 10.83 3.64 12.93
C TYR A 146 12.18 3.76 13.66
N ASP A 147 12.15 4.37 14.84
CA ASP A 147 13.34 4.61 15.66
C ASP A 147 13.02 4.20 17.10
N ASP A 148 13.65 3.12 17.56
CA ASP A 148 13.40 2.53 18.88
C ASP A 148 13.60 3.54 20.02
N GLU A 149 14.58 4.43 19.91
CA GLU A 149 14.86 5.41 20.97
C GLU A 149 13.75 6.46 21.11
N ARG A 150 13.04 6.74 20.02
CA ARG A 150 11.93 7.71 19.99
C ARG A 150 10.59 7.11 20.40
N TYR A 151 10.38 5.82 20.14
CA TYR A 151 9.09 5.15 20.34
C TYR A 151 9.00 4.35 21.65
N LEU A 152 10.13 3.96 22.26
CA LEU A 152 10.14 3.20 23.53
C LEU A 152 10.45 4.05 24.77
N LYS A 153 11.01 5.26 24.63
CA LYS A 153 11.35 6.16 25.76
C LYS A 153 10.24 7.17 26.12
N SER A 154 9.04 7.06 25.52
CA SER A 154 7.88 7.91 25.83
C SER A 154 6.86 7.23 26.72
#